data_AF-A0AAW7AE46-F1
#
_entry.id   AF-A0AAW7AE46-F1
#
_cell.length_a   1.000
_cell.length_b   1.000
_cell.length_c   1.000
_cell.angle_alpha   90.00
_cell.angle_beta   90.00
_cell.angle_gamma   90.00
#
_symmetry.space_group_name_H-M   'P 1'
#
loop_
_entity.id
_entity.type
_entity.pdbx_description
1 polymer ?
#
loop_
_entity_poly.entity_id
_entity_poly.type
_entity_poly.pdbx_seq_one_letter_code
_entity_poly.pdbx_strand_id
1 'polypeptide(L)'
;MKLTHLPQWEVINQSQKQFVIQEDANSISLVSPINDYAMGILSQVHFSIQNGEVISTTVENNSKNLKIEINEMQSQLKIIDI
;
A
#
# COMPACT_ATOMS: atom_id res chain seq x y z
N MET A 1 -4.53 -9.79 3.27
CA MET A 1 -3.94 -10.52 2.12
C MET A 1 -2.43 -10.46 2.21
N LYS A 2 -1.70 -11.44 1.67
CA LYS A 2 -0.24 -11.36 1.58
C LYS A 2 0.20 -10.72 0.27
N LEU A 3 1.36 -10.09 0.25
CA LEU A 3 1.96 -9.57 -0.98
C LEU A 3 2.57 -10.71 -1.80
N THR A 4 2.50 -10.57 -3.12
CA THR A 4 3.06 -11.49 -4.10
C THR A 4 4.59 -11.48 -4.05
N HIS A 5 5.21 -10.29 -4.00
CA HIS A 5 6.67 -10.11 -4.05
C HIS A 5 7.32 -10.08 -2.66
N LEU A 6 6.52 -9.85 -1.62
CA LEU A 6 6.96 -9.77 -0.24
C LEU A 6 6.02 -10.59 0.66
N PRO A 7 6.02 -11.95 0.57
CA PRO A 7 5.02 -12.81 1.22
C PRO A 7 5.07 -12.83 2.76
N GLN A 8 6.11 -12.21 3.34
CA GLN A 8 6.22 -11.96 4.78
C GLN A 8 5.32 -10.80 5.21
N TRP A 9 4.95 -9.92 4.28
CA TRP A 9 4.13 -8.75 4.54
C TRP A 9 2.65 -9.05 4.39
N GLU A 10 1.87 -8.55 5.34
CA GLU A 10 0.43 -8.68 5.38
C GLU A 10 -0.25 -7.32 5.19
N VAL A 11 -1.16 -7.27 4.23
CA VAL A 11 -2.07 -6.14 4.00
C VAL A 11 -3.38 -6.41 4.75
N ILE A 12 -3.69 -5.52 5.68
CA ILE A 12 -4.91 -5.51 6.47
C ILE A 12 -5.77 -4.33 5.98
N ASN A 13 -6.80 -4.64 5.21
CA ASN A 13 -7.76 -3.62 4.78
C ASN A 13 -8.86 -3.44 5.84
N GLN A 14 -8.92 -2.27 6.45
CA GLN A 14 -9.98 -1.86 7.38
C GLN A 14 -10.80 -0.68 6.84
N SER A 15 -10.48 -0.21 5.63
CA SER A 15 -11.18 0.87 4.94
C SER A 15 -12.51 0.38 4.35
N GLN A 16 -13.52 1.26 4.34
CA GLN A 16 -14.79 1.02 3.66
C GLN A 16 -14.86 1.69 2.28
N LYS A 17 -13.78 2.36 1.83
CA LYS A 17 -13.73 3.08 0.56
C LYS A 17 -13.50 2.10 -0.60
N GLN A 18 -13.94 2.52 -1.80
CA GLN A 18 -13.67 1.79 -3.02
C GLN A 18 -12.31 2.19 -3.59
N PHE A 19 -11.43 1.22 -3.73
CA PHE A 19 -10.12 1.35 -4.35
C PHE A 19 -9.65 -0.02 -4.84
N VAL A 20 -8.61 0.00 -5.66
CA VAL A 20 -7.89 -1.19 -6.12
C VAL A 20 -6.48 -1.13 -5.52
N ILE A 21 -5.96 -2.29 -5.14
CA ILE A 21 -4.57 -2.46 -4.72
C ILE A 21 -3.78 -2.90 -5.95
N GLN A 22 -2.79 -2.10 -6.34
CA GLN A 22 -1.79 -2.45 -7.35
C GLN A 22 -0.48 -2.76 -6.63
N GLU A 23 0.13 -3.88 -7.00
CA GLU A 23 1.37 -4.35 -6.42
C GLU A 23 2.45 -4.39 -7.50
N ASP A 24 3.63 -3.87 -7.17
CA ASP A 24 4.87 -4.01 -7.92
C ASP A 24 5.92 -4.70 -7.04
N ALA A 25 7.07 -5.06 -7.63
CA ALA A 25 8.15 -5.75 -6.93
C ALA A 25 8.65 -5.05 -5.65
N ASN A 26 8.55 -3.72 -5.60
CA ASN A 26 9.02 -2.90 -4.49
C ASN A 26 8.01 -1.80 -4.08
N SER A 27 6.75 -1.90 -4.51
CA SER A 27 5.75 -0.89 -4.14
C SER A 27 4.33 -1.43 -4.11
N ILE A 28 3.47 -0.73 -3.36
CA ILE A 28 2.02 -0.93 -3.37
C ILE A 28 1.36 0.42 -3.58
N SER A 29 0.43 0.49 -4.52
CA SER A 29 -0.40 1.65 -4.76
C SER A 29 -1.86 1.33 -4.49
N LEU A 30 -2.53 2.21 -3.74
CA LEU A 30 -3.98 2.24 -3.64
C LEU A 30 -4.48 3.22 -4.68
N VAL A 31 -5.29 2.74 -5.62
CA VAL A 31 -5.75 3.55 -6.75
C VAL A 31 -7.27 3.55 -6.84
N SER A 32 -7.85 4.66 -7.30
CA SER A 32 -9.27 4.75 -7.63
C SER A 32 -9.48 5.40 -8.98
N PRO A 33 -10.54 5.05 -9.73
CA PRO A 33 -10.88 5.74 -10.96
C PRO A 33 -11.13 7.23 -10.71
N ILE A 34 -10.50 8.08 -11.50
CA ILE A 34 -10.85 9.51 -11.61
C ILE A 34 -11.93 9.67 -12.68
N ASN A 35 -11.81 8.90 -13.77
CA ASN A 35 -12.73 8.77 -14.88
C ASN A 35 -12.45 7.44 -15.62
N ASP A 36 -13.12 7.21 -16.75
CA ASP A 36 -13.02 5.96 -17.53
C ASP A 36 -11.61 5.64 -18.08
N TYR A 37 -10.69 6.60 -18.08
CA TYR A 37 -9.35 6.47 -18.68
C TYR A 37 -8.20 6.71 -17.69
N ALA A 38 -8.48 7.15 -16.47
CA ALA A 38 -7.46 7.58 -15.52
C ALA A 38 -7.72 7.02 -14.12
N MET A 39 -6.66 6.48 -13.52
CA MET A 39 -6.61 6.05 -12.13
C MET A 39 -5.77 7.04 -11.33
N GLY A 40 -6.31 7.51 -10.20
CA GLY A 40 -5.60 8.36 -9.26
C GLY A 40 -4.96 7.53 -8.15
N ILE A 41 -3.73 7.85 -7.77
CA ILE A 41 -3.05 7.24 -6.63
C ILE A 41 -3.56 7.93 -5.35
N LEU A 42 -4.24 7.16 -4.51
CA LEU A 42 -4.75 7.58 -3.20
C LEU A 42 -3.65 7.53 -2.15
N SER A 43 -2.90 6.44 -2.09
CA SER A 43 -1.75 6.27 -1.22
C SER A 43 -0.78 5.28 -1.84
N GLN A 44 0.50 5.38 -1.52
CA GLN A 44 1.53 4.49 -2.00
C GLN A 44 2.51 4.12 -0.88
N VAL A 45 3.05 2.90 -0.95
CA VAL A 45 4.16 2.44 -0.13
C VAL A 45 5.29 2.00 -1.03
N HIS A 46 6.49 2.49 -0.73
CA HIS A 46 7.72 2.02 -1.35
C HIS A 46 8.55 1.23 -0.36
N PHE A 47 9.05 0.09 -0.80
CA PHE A 47 9.94 -0.79 -0.04
C PHE A 47 11.36 -0.63 -0.56
N SER A 48 12.30 -0.29 0.32
CA SER A 48 13.72 -0.47 0.04
C SER A 48 14.07 -1.91 0.37
N ILE A 49 14.50 -2.67 -0.65
CA ILE A 49 14.81 -4.09 -0.52
C ILE A 49 16.31 -4.29 -0.71
N GLN A 50 16.96 -4.95 0.24
CA GLN A 50 18.36 -5.37 0.14
C GLN A 50 18.46 -6.86 0.45
N ASN A 51 19.09 -7.64 -0.44
CA ASN A 51 19.24 -9.09 -0.29
C ASN A 51 17.92 -9.85 -0.06
N GLY A 52 16.81 -9.35 -0.61
CA GLY A 52 15.49 -9.97 -0.46
C GLY A 52 14.76 -9.60 0.83
N GLU A 53 15.34 -8.75 1.67
CA GLU A 53 14.72 -8.24 2.90
C GLU A 53 14.37 -6.76 2.77
N VAL A 54 13.23 -6.36 3.35
CA VAL A 54 12.84 -4.95 3.43
C VAL A 54 13.66 -4.28 4.53
N ILE A 55 14.45 -3.28 4.16
CA ILE A 55 15.28 -2.50 5.10
C ILE A 55 14.62 -1.19 5.53
N SER A 56 13.69 -0.67 4.74
CA SER A 56 12.90 0.50 5.10
C SER A 56 11.64 0.61 4.24
N THR A 57 10.65 1.33 4.76
CA THR A 57 9.44 1.69 4.05
C THR A 57 9.26 3.20 3.98
N THR A 58 8.71 3.68 2.86
CA THR A 58 8.27 5.08 2.72
C THR A 58 6.80 5.07 2.33
N VAL A 59 6.00 5.89 3.02
CA VAL A 59 4.55 5.99 2.80
C VAL A 59 4.21 7.37 2.30
N GLU A 60 3.50 7.43 1.18
CA GLU A 60 2.95 8.65 0.59
C GLU A 60 1.42 8.58 0.64
N ASN A 61 0.81 9.36 1.52
CA ASN A 61 -0.65 9.44 1.65
C ASN A 61 -1.16 10.68 0.91
N ASN A 62 -1.55 10.49 -0.35
CA ASN A 62 -1.99 11.55 -1.25
C ASN A 62 -3.49 11.88 -1.10
N SER A 63 -4.25 10.96 -0.51
CA SER A 63 -5.68 11.06 -0.25
C SER A 63 -5.97 11.73 1.11
N LYS A 64 -7.08 12.46 1.16
CA LYS A 64 -7.63 13.03 2.42
C LYS A 64 -8.60 12.09 3.14
N ASN A 65 -8.99 10.98 2.50
CA ASN A 65 -10.06 10.10 2.97
C ASN A 65 -9.55 8.71 3.38
N LEU A 66 -8.28 8.43 3.09
CA LEU A 66 -7.67 7.14 3.29
C LEU A 66 -6.18 7.33 3.54
N LYS A 67 -5.61 6.53 4.44
CA LYS A 67 -4.16 6.42 4.62
C LYS A 67 -3.71 4.99 4.80
N ILE A 68 -2.42 4.83 4.59
CA ILE A 68 -1.67 3.63 4.92
C ILE A 68 -0.85 3.89 6.19
N GLU A 69 -0.89 2.93 7.10
CA GLU A 69 0.00 2.85 8.25
C GLU A 69 0.87 1.60 8.15
N ILE A 70 2.14 1.72 8.51
CA ILE A 70 3.10 0.62 8.48
C ILE A 70 3.48 0.22 9.90
N ASN A 71 3.46 -1.09 10.15
CA ASN A 71 4.10 -1.70 11.31
C ASN A 71 5.23 -2.62 10.81
N GLU A 72 6.46 -2.10 10.78
CA GLU A 72 7.62 -2.83 10.27
C GLU A 72 7.95 -4.05 11.14
N MET A 73 7.77 -3.97 12.47
CA MET A 73 8.03 -5.09 13.39
C MET A 73 7.16 -6.31 13.09
N GLN A 74 5.95 -6.09 12.59
CA GLN A 74 5.01 -7.16 12.23
C GLN A 74 4.94 -7.39 10.72
N SER A 75 5.72 -6.63 9.92
CA SER A 75 5.59 -6.61 8.46
C SER A 75 4.14 -6.41 8.01
N GLN A 76 3.47 -5.42 8.60
CA GLN A 76 2.05 -5.16 8.34
C GLN A 76 1.82 -3.80 7.70
N LEU A 77 0.92 -3.80 6.72
CA LEU A 77 0.37 -2.61 6.09
C LEU A 77 -1.11 -2.54 6.43
N LYS A 78 -1.53 -1.47 7.12
CA LYS A 78 -2.94 -1.22 7.43
C LYS A 78 -3.48 -0.11 6.55
N ILE A 79 -4.63 -0.37 5.94
CA ILE A 79 -5.37 0.60 5.15
C ILE A 79 -6.57 1.04 5.97
N ILE A 80 -6.66 2.34 6.28
CA ILE A 80 -7.71 2.88 7.14
C ILE A 80 -8.33 4.16 6.56
N ASP A 81 -9.59 4.41 6.89
CA ASP A 81 -10.28 5.65 6.58
C ASP A 81 -9.76 6.79 7.46
N ILE A 82 -9.79 8.01 6.92
CA ILE A 82 -9.54 9.27 7.64
C ILE A 82 -10.87 10.01 7.84
#